data_AF-I4H5R7-F1
#
_entry.id   AF-I4H5R7-F1
#
_cell.length_a   1.000
_cell.length_b   1.000
_cell.length_c   1.000
_cell.angle_alpha   90.00
_cell.angle_beta   90.00
_cell.angle_gamma   90.00
#
_symmetry.space_group_name_H-M   'P 1'
#
loop_
_entity.id
_entity.type
_entity.pdbx_description
1 polymer ?
#
loop_
_entity_poly.entity_id
_entity_poly.type
_entity_poly.pdbx_seq_one_letter_code
_entity_poly.pdbx_strand_id
1 'polypeptide(L)'
;MRLLRVQVPDFRVLKNIDLSFEKDFFPQIFPIGSQNGGGKSTLLQLIFILLHCSGDPEKIEYVVNVLHRCQLEDELEQKTLAMFEILTDNREEVKLDFFICRYAYIKDLVSDLDGQLVYHFGDVYIIKGCVSDIDGQFVYLCRANNQKNEEIFLLCKFSQTTQEEFQLFMKELSSKIFLAAPSAQVFIFLPKATNKSLFQINQGNPDSSNYYLAMTDVKEKLSNLFTYDFLPVELLINYFIMARDQDFAQAIETGKYGNNYQLIRQNLNSIFRIKKLI
;
A
#
# COMPACT_ATOMS: atom_id res chain seq x y z
N MET A 1 -10.00 -15.49 10.66
CA MET A 1 -8.54 -15.41 10.44
C MET A 1 -7.94 -14.33 11.33
N ARG A 2 -6.73 -14.55 11.88
CA ARG A 2 -6.01 -13.58 12.73
C ARG A 2 -4.54 -13.52 12.32
N LEU A 3 -3.96 -12.32 12.31
CA LEU A 3 -2.53 -12.11 12.07
C LEU A 3 -1.77 -12.39 13.37
N LEU A 4 -0.90 -13.40 13.37
CA LEU A 4 -0.11 -13.82 14.54
C LEU A 4 1.29 -13.22 14.53
N ARG A 5 1.90 -13.06 13.36
CA ARG A 5 3.24 -12.51 13.24
C ARG A 5 3.44 -11.76 11.94
N VAL A 6 4.23 -10.69 11.99
CA VAL A 6 4.72 -9.95 10.83
C VAL A 6 6.22 -9.79 10.98
N GLN A 7 6.98 -10.23 9.98
CA GLN A 7 8.41 -10.01 9.92
C GLN A 7 8.77 -9.28 8.63
N VAL A 8 9.62 -8.26 8.73
CA VAL A 8 10.15 -7.50 7.59
C VAL A 8 11.66 -7.36 7.78
N PRO A 9 12.48 -8.22 7.15
CA PRO A 9 13.94 -8.19 7.31
C PRO A 9 14.53 -6.87 6.81
N ASP A 10 14.21 -6.51 5.57
CA ASP A 10 14.66 -5.26 4.97
C ASP A 10 13.70 -4.78 3.87
N PHE A 11 13.01 -3.69 4.16
CA PHE A 11 12.19 -2.99 3.18
C PHE A 11 12.16 -1.48 3.42
N ARG A 12 12.82 -0.72 2.55
CA ARG A 12 12.94 0.75 2.65
C ARG A 12 13.57 1.17 3.98
N VAL A 13 12.78 1.82 4.85
CA VAL A 13 13.20 2.26 6.19
C VAL A 13 12.99 1.17 7.26
N LEU A 14 12.28 0.10 6.92
CA LEU A 14 12.02 -1.02 7.82
C LEU A 14 13.23 -1.95 7.80
N LYS A 15 13.82 -2.17 8.98
CA LYS A 15 14.97 -3.06 9.18
C LYS A 15 14.68 -3.96 10.38
N ASN A 16 14.77 -5.27 10.18
CA ASN A 16 14.58 -6.31 11.21
C ASN A 16 13.30 -6.11 12.04
N ILE A 17 12.17 -5.81 11.38
CA ILE A 17 10.89 -5.75 12.06
C ILE A 17 10.44 -7.16 12.37
N ASP A 18 10.05 -7.42 13.61
CA ASP A 18 9.43 -8.65 14.06
C ASP A 18 8.34 -8.30 15.07
N LEU A 19 7.08 -8.44 14.65
CA LEU A 19 5.90 -8.19 15.49
C LEU A 19 5.18 -9.50 15.69
N SER A 20 4.97 -9.88 16.95
CA SER A 20 4.18 -11.04 17.34
C SER A 20 2.92 -10.57 18.09
N PHE A 21 1.78 -11.17 17.79
CA PHE A 21 0.48 -10.85 18.36
C PHE A 21 -0.04 -12.02 19.18
N GLU A 22 -0.41 -11.75 20.43
CA GLU A 22 -0.91 -12.77 21.34
C GLU A 22 -2.29 -13.29 20.92
N LYS A 23 -2.42 -14.63 20.87
CA LYS A 23 -3.65 -15.31 20.42
C LYS A 23 -4.85 -15.03 21.33
N ASP A 24 -4.60 -14.93 22.62
CA ASP A 24 -5.63 -14.87 23.68
C ASP A 24 -5.90 -13.46 24.19
N PHE A 25 -5.20 -12.45 23.67
CA PHE A 25 -5.41 -11.06 24.06
C PHE A 25 -6.77 -10.53 23.58
N PHE A 26 -7.48 -9.79 24.45
CA PHE A 26 -8.78 -9.19 24.12
C PHE A 26 -8.94 -7.81 24.78
N PRO A 27 -9.34 -6.76 24.04
CA PRO A 27 -9.59 -6.74 22.59
C PRO A 27 -8.28 -6.87 21.79
N GLN A 28 -8.32 -7.46 20.58
CA GLN A 28 -7.15 -7.62 19.70
C GLN A 28 -6.79 -6.31 18.98
N ILE A 29 -6.48 -5.29 19.77
CA ILE A 29 -6.10 -3.96 19.30
C ILE A 29 -4.70 -3.68 19.81
N PHE A 30 -3.75 -3.58 18.87
CA PHE A 30 -2.34 -3.40 19.18
C PHE A 30 -1.86 -2.03 18.68
N PRO A 31 -1.46 -1.11 19.57
CA PRO A 31 -0.90 0.16 19.15
C PRO A 31 0.52 -0.03 18.60
N ILE A 32 0.82 0.55 17.44
CA ILE A 32 2.18 0.57 16.88
C ILE A 32 2.81 1.94 17.14
N GLY A 33 3.77 1.98 18.07
CA GLY A 33 4.54 3.16 18.41
C GLY A 33 5.91 3.19 17.72
N SER A 34 6.27 4.32 17.13
CA SER A 34 7.65 4.61 16.72
C SER A 34 7.86 6.11 16.56
N GLN A 35 9.11 6.57 16.47
CA GLN A 35 9.42 7.96 16.16
C GLN A 35 8.85 8.39 14.79
N ASN A 36 8.72 9.69 14.57
CA ASN A 36 8.33 10.22 13.26
C ASN A 36 9.37 9.81 12.20
N GLY A 37 8.91 9.35 11.04
CA GLY A 37 9.78 8.77 10.01
C GLY A 37 10.19 7.31 10.25
N GLY A 38 9.89 6.73 11.41
CA GLY A 38 10.21 5.33 11.76
C GLY A 38 9.34 4.27 11.06
N GLY A 39 8.81 4.54 9.86
CA GLY A 39 8.24 3.53 8.98
C GLY A 39 6.83 2.98 9.27
N LYS A 40 6.09 3.42 10.30
CA LYS A 40 4.74 2.90 10.65
C LYS A 40 3.80 2.79 9.45
N SER A 41 3.66 3.92 8.74
CA SER A 41 2.88 4.06 7.52
C SER A 41 3.34 3.12 6.41
N THR A 42 4.65 2.94 6.26
CA THR A 42 5.24 2.03 5.27
C THR A 42 4.96 0.57 5.61
N LEU A 43 5.05 0.21 6.89
CA LEU A 43 4.74 -1.13 7.37
C LEU A 43 3.28 -1.49 7.10
N LEU A 44 2.34 -0.65 7.54
CA LEU A 44 0.91 -0.90 7.34
C LEU A 44 0.54 -0.99 5.85
N GLN A 45 1.09 -0.13 5.01
CA GLN A 45 0.88 -0.19 3.56
C GLN A 45 1.47 -1.48 2.95
N LEU A 46 2.67 -1.91 3.37
CA LEU A 46 3.29 -3.16 2.89
C LEU A 46 2.45 -4.38 3.27
N ILE A 47 2.03 -4.47 4.53
CA ILE A 47 1.15 -5.56 5.02
C ILE A 47 -0.13 -5.59 4.19
N PHE A 48 -0.78 -4.43 4.02
CA PHE A 48 -2.01 -4.33 3.24
C PHE A 48 -1.80 -4.82 1.81
N ILE A 49 -0.77 -4.37 1.10
CA ILE A 49 -0.56 -4.75 -0.31
C ILE A 49 -0.29 -6.24 -0.46
N LEU A 50 0.60 -6.81 0.36
CA LEU A 50 0.95 -8.23 0.23
C LEU A 50 -0.22 -9.15 0.58
N LEU A 51 -1.01 -8.81 1.60
CA LEU A 51 -2.12 -9.66 2.04
C LEU A 51 -3.44 -9.38 1.31
N HIS A 52 -3.64 -8.19 0.75
CA HIS A 52 -4.88 -7.80 0.07
C HIS A 52 -4.80 -7.85 -1.45
N CYS A 53 -3.63 -7.52 -2.04
CA CYS A 53 -3.50 -7.35 -3.49
C CYS A 53 -2.78 -8.51 -4.20
N SER A 54 -1.87 -9.23 -3.53
CA SER A 54 -1.03 -10.24 -4.20
C SER A 54 -1.77 -11.46 -4.74
N GLY A 55 -2.94 -11.79 -4.19
CA GLY A 55 -3.79 -12.88 -4.67
C GLY A 55 -4.90 -12.44 -5.62
N ASP A 56 -4.85 -11.21 -6.15
CA ASP A 56 -5.91 -10.67 -7.00
C ASP A 56 -5.31 -10.08 -8.29
N PRO A 57 -5.55 -10.70 -9.46
CA PRO A 57 -5.01 -10.23 -10.73
C PRO A 57 -5.38 -8.78 -11.06
N GLU A 58 -6.56 -8.29 -10.63
CA GLU A 58 -7.00 -6.92 -10.89
C GLU A 58 -6.25 -5.89 -10.05
N LYS A 59 -5.62 -6.33 -8.94
CA LYS A 59 -4.89 -5.47 -7.99
C LYS A 59 -3.37 -5.62 -8.11
N ILE A 60 -2.88 -6.44 -9.04
CA ILE A 60 -1.46 -6.76 -9.15
C ILE A 60 -0.60 -5.53 -9.50
N GLU A 61 -1.18 -4.53 -10.15
CA GLU A 61 -0.51 -3.25 -10.46
C GLU A 61 0.04 -2.55 -9.20
N TYR A 62 -0.66 -2.68 -8.06
CA TYR A 62 -0.23 -2.09 -6.79
C TYR A 62 0.97 -2.83 -6.19
N VAL A 63 1.05 -4.14 -6.42
CA VAL A 63 2.21 -4.95 -6.04
C VAL A 63 3.40 -4.55 -6.89
N VAL A 64 3.24 -4.41 -8.22
CA VAL A 64 4.29 -3.94 -9.13
C VAL A 64 4.85 -2.58 -8.69
N ASN A 65 4.00 -1.65 -8.22
CA ASN A 65 4.43 -0.35 -7.70
C ASN A 65 5.36 -0.47 -6.46
N VAL A 66 5.12 -1.46 -5.59
CA VAL A 66 6.01 -1.78 -4.45
C VAL A 66 7.37 -2.26 -4.95
N LEU A 67 7.34 -3.21 -5.89
CA LEU A 67 8.51 -3.88 -6.43
C LEU A 67 9.44 -2.94 -7.19
N HIS A 68 8.91 -1.89 -7.79
CA HIS A 68 9.68 -0.94 -8.60
C HIS A 68 10.93 -0.37 -7.88
N ARG A 69 10.91 -0.22 -6.54
CA ARG A 69 12.05 0.30 -5.76
C ARG A 69 12.96 -0.78 -5.18
N CYS A 70 12.65 -2.05 -5.38
CA CYS A 70 13.43 -3.14 -4.85
C CYS A 70 14.65 -3.39 -5.74
N GLN A 71 15.74 -3.82 -5.11
CA GLN A 71 17.00 -4.14 -5.78
C GLN A 71 17.54 -5.43 -5.16
N LEU A 72 18.16 -6.23 -6.00
CA LEU A 72 18.89 -7.45 -5.66
C LEU A 72 20.35 -7.21 -5.98
N GLU A 73 21.25 -7.57 -5.09
CA GLU A 73 22.69 -7.39 -5.25
C GLU A 73 23.29 -8.45 -6.17
N ASP A 74 22.78 -9.69 -6.08
CA ASP A 74 23.21 -10.82 -6.90
C ASP A 74 22.08 -11.34 -7.84
N GLU A 75 22.43 -12.07 -8.89
CA GLU A 75 21.48 -12.75 -9.78
C GLU A 75 20.87 -14.01 -9.18
N LEU A 76 21.62 -14.69 -8.31
CA LEU A 76 21.17 -15.87 -7.57
C LEU A 76 20.64 -15.51 -6.17
N GLU A 77 20.53 -14.22 -5.84
CA GLU A 77 19.95 -13.79 -4.58
C GLU A 77 18.41 -13.82 -4.63
N GLN A 78 17.83 -14.30 -3.54
CA GLN A 78 16.46 -13.97 -3.16
C GLN A 78 16.46 -12.97 -1.99
N LYS A 79 15.48 -12.07 -1.98
CA LYS A 79 15.27 -11.11 -0.90
C LYS A 79 13.85 -11.21 -0.38
N THR A 80 13.70 -11.65 0.86
CA THR A 80 12.40 -11.64 1.57
C THR A 80 11.93 -10.21 1.79
N LEU A 81 10.72 -9.92 1.32
CA LEU A 81 10.02 -8.65 1.56
C LEU A 81 9.29 -8.67 2.89
N ALA A 82 8.52 -9.72 3.16
CA ALA A 82 7.83 -9.89 4.43
C ALA A 82 7.39 -11.35 4.63
N MET A 83 7.35 -11.77 5.90
CA MET A 83 6.79 -13.05 6.33
C MET A 83 5.59 -12.81 7.24
N PHE A 84 4.58 -13.64 7.11
CA PHE A 84 3.35 -13.57 7.87
C PHE A 84 2.98 -14.94 8.44
N GLU A 85 2.52 -14.96 9.68
CA GLU A 85 1.86 -16.12 10.29
C GLU A 85 0.40 -15.77 10.52
N ILE A 86 -0.51 -16.55 9.95
CA ILE A 86 -1.96 -16.33 9.98
C ILE A 86 -2.62 -17.53 10.67
N LEU A 87 -3.43 -17.27 11.70
CA LEU A 87 -4.32 -18.26 12.28
C LEU A 87 -5.64 -18.30 11.52
N THR A 88 -6.00 -19.44 10.94
CA THR A 88 -7.28 -19.63 10.27
C THR A 88 -8.42 -19.84 11.27
N ASP A 89 -9.65 -19.75 10.78
CA ASP A 89 -10.84 -19.99 11.62
C ASP A 89 -10.92 -21.46 12.08
N ASN A 90 -10.27 -22.37 11.35
CA ASN A 90 -10.11 -23.78 11.71
C ASN A 90 -8.96 -24.05 12.70
N ARG A 91 -8.32 -22.99 13.24
CA ARG A 91 -7.16 -23.05 14.15
C ARG A 91 -5.87 -23.60 13.53
N GLU A 92 -5.76 -23.56 12.22
CA GLU A 92 -4.51 -23.90 11.53
C GLU A 92 -3.64 -22.66 11.39
N GLU A 93 -2.33 -22.84 11.52
CA GLU A 93 -1.36 -21.77 11.28
C GLU A 93 -0.83 -21.88 9.86
N VAL A 94 -1.01 -20.80 9.10
CA VAL A 94 -0.56 -20.69 7.72
C VAL A 94 0.58 -19.68 7.67
N LYS A 95 1.69 -20.08 7.05
CA LYS A 95 2.86 -19.21 6.85
C LYS A 95 2.91 -18.74 5.40
N LEU A 96 3.13 -17.44 5.24
CA LEU A 96 3.37 -16.79 3.96
C LEU A 96 4.75 -16.13 4.00
N ASP A 97 5.62 -16.47 3.06
CA ASP A 97 6.94 -15.81 2.90
C ASP A 97 7.01 -15.19 1.51
N PHE A 98 6.81 -13.87 1.45
CA PHE A 98 6.88 -13.12 0.20
C PHE A 98 8.32 -12.69 -0.05
N PHE A 99 8.89 -13.10 -1.17
CA PHE A 99 10.25 -12.77 -1.55
C PHE A 99 10.37 -12.47 -3.03
N ILE A 100 11.40 -11.69 -3.36
CA ILE A 100 11.75 -11.37 -4.74
C ILE A 100 13.02 -12.08 -5.15
N CYS A 101 13.14 -12.41 -6.42
CA CYS A 101 14.33 -13.01 -7.01
C CYS A 101 14.46 -12.62 -8.49
N ARG A 102 15.60 -12.93 -9.10
CA ARG A 102 15.79 -12.82 -10.56
C ARG A 102 15.49 -14.16 -11.24
N TYR A 103 15.42 -14.14 -12.56
CA TYR A 103 15.22 -15.35 -13.36
C TYR A 103 16.29 -16.41 -13.12
N ALA A 104 17.56 -16.02 -12.93
CA ALA A 104 18.66 -16.94 -12.68
C ALA A 104 18.41 -17.80 -11.43
N TYR A 105 17.94 -17.19 -10.33
CA TYR A 105 17.52 -17.92 -9.12
C TYR A 105 16.40 -18.94 -9.38
N ILE A 106 15.38 -18.56 -10.15
CA ILE A 106 14.28 -19.48 -10.50
C ILE A 106 14.82 -20.65 -11.33
N LYS A 107 15.71 -20.37 -12.27
CA LYS A 107 16.32 -21.40 -13.11
C LYS A 107 17.17 -22.37 -12.27
N ASP A 108 17.96 -21.86 -11.34
CA ASP A 108 18.75 -22.66 -10.40
C ASP A 108 17.83 -23.56 -9.57
N LEU A 109 16.79 -22.98 -8.95
CA LEU A 109 15.79 -23.69 -8.17
C LEU A 109 15.08 -24.82 -8.94
N VAL A 110 14.75 -24.60 -10.23
CA VAL A 110 14.10 -25.61 -11.08
C VAL A 110 15.10 -26.65 -11.60
N SER A 111 16.35 -26.26 -11.80
CA SER A 111 17.41 -27.16 -12.30
C SER A 111 17.78 -28.22 -11.26
N ASP A 112 17.66 -27.89 -9.97
CA ASP A 112 17.82 -28.82 -8.85
C ASP A 112 16.64 -29.82 -8.71
N LEU A 113 15.52 -29.62 -9.43
CA LEU A 113 14.27 -30.37 -9.28
C LEU A 113 13.98 -31.35 -10.44
N ASP A 114 14.99 -32.02 -10.98
CA ASP A 114 14.84 -33.04 -12.04
C ASP A 114 14.14 -32.55 -13.33
N GLY A 115 14.49 -31.35 -13.79
CA GLY A 115 14.75 -31.10 -15.22
C GLY A 115 13.60 -31.19 -16.24
N GLN A 116 12.34 -31.21 -15.85
CA GLN A 116 11.22 -31.03 -16.77
C GLN A 116 10.43 -29.80 -16.35
N LEU A 117 10.42 -28.72 -17.16
CA LEU A 117 9.35 -27.71 -17.31
C LEU A 117 9.88 -26.33 -17.78
N VAL A 118 10.45 -26.25 -18.99
CA VAL A 118 10.62 -24.95 -19.67
C VAL A 118 10.16 -25.07 -21.11
N TYR A 119 8.98 -24.50 -21.43
CA TYR A 119 8.60 -24.26 -22.83
C TYR A 119 8.72 -22.76 -23.13
N HIS A 120 9.39 -22.46 -24.23
CA HIS A 120 9.48 -21.11 -24.79
C HIS A 120 8.22 -20.78 -25.60
N PHE A 121 7.52 -19.69 -25.23
CA PHE A 121 6.55 -19.02 -26.10
C PHE A 121 6.84 -17.52 -26.14
N GLY A 122 7.74 -17.10 -27.04
CA GLY A 122 8.13 -15.69 -27.20
C GLY A 122 8.82 -15.10 -25.96
N ASP A 123 8.49 -13.86 -25.59
CA ASP A 123 9.05 -13.09 -24.46
C ASP A 123 8.37 -13.39 -23.09
N VAL A 124 7.60 -14.48 -23.01
CA VAL A 124 6.86 -14.90 -21.83
C VAL A 124 7.29 -16.32 -21.45
N TYR A 125 7.95 -16.45 -20.29
CA TYR A 125 8.22 -17.75 -19.68
C TYR A 125 6.93 -18.27 -19.06
N ILE A 126 6.27 -19.20 -19.74
CA ILE A 126 5.17 -19.98 -19.17
C ILE A 126 5.80 -21.27 -18.66
N ILE A 127 6.09 -21.29 -17.36
CA ILE A 127 6.17 -22.55 -16.61
C ILE A 127 4.79 -23.20 -16.79
N LYS A 128 4.71 -24.47 -17.18
CA LYS A 128 3.41 -25.14 -17.30
C LYS A 128 2.89 -25.34 -15.88
N GLY A 129 1.75 -24.73 -15.57
CA GLY A 129 1.35 -24.39 -14.20
C GLY A 129 2.02 -23.05 -13.85
N CYS A 130 1.35 -22.09 -13.23
CA CYS A 130 1.52 -22.02 -11.78
C CYS A 130 2.90 -22.55 -11.36
N VAL A 131 3.78 -21.73 -10.78
CA VAL A 131 4.74 -22.31 -9.84
C VAL A 131 3.85 -22.92 -8.75
N SER A 132 3.41 -24.16 -8.96
CA SER A 132 2.60 -24.99 -8.07
C SER A 132 3.33 -26.30 -7.81
N ASP A 133 4.32 -26.64 -8.64
CA ASP A 133 4.98 -27.95 -8.61
C ASP A 133 6.49 -27.85 -8.28
N ILE A 134 6.96 -26.68 -7.81
CA ILE A 134 8.22 -26.62 -7.03
C ILE A 134 7.86 -27.11 -5.62
N ASP A 135 7.80 -28.43 -5.45
CA ASP A 135 7.58 -29.12 -4.17
C ASP A 135 6.30 -28.71 -3.39
N GLY A 136 5.31 -28.10 -4.06
CA GLY A 136 4.09 -27.60 -3.41
C GLY A 136 4.34 -26.47 -2.39
N GLN A 137 5.49 -25.78 -2.47
CA GLN A 137 5.90 -24.81 -1.46
C GLN A 137 5.93 -23.35 -1.94
N PHE A 138 5.92 -23.10 -3.25
CA PHE A 138 6.07 -21.75 -3.81
C PHE A 138 4.92 -21.42 -4.74
N VAL A 139 4.50 -20.16 -4.76
CA VAL A 139 3.48 -19.61 -5.66
C VAL A 139 4.03 -18.38 -6.36
N TYR A 140 3.96 -18.36 -7.70
CA TYR A 140 4.31 -17.19 -8.49
C TYR A 140 3.18 -16.17 -8.46
N LEU A 141 3.52 -14.91 -8.20
CA LEU A 141 2.54 -13.82 -8.07
C LEU A 141 2.62 -12.85 -9.23
N CYS A 142 3.79 -12.28 -9.50
CA CYS A 142 3.97 -11.36 -10.62
C CYS A 142 5.43 -11.14 -11.04
N ARG A 143 5.57 -10.59 -12.24
CA ARG A 143 6.80 -10.07 -12.84
C ARG A 143 6.73 -8.55 -12.85
N ALA A 144 7.83 -7.89 -12.53
CA ALA A 144 7.94 -6.43 -12.56
C ALA A 144 9.35 -6.01 -13.01
N ASN A 145 9.46 -4.79 -13.53
CA ASN A 145 10.75 -4.15 -13.75
C ASN A 145 11.02 -3.14 -12.62
N ASN A 146 12.20 -3.23 -12.04
CA ASN A 146 12.62 -2.27 -11.02
C ASN A 146 13.06 -0.93 -11.65
N GLN A 147 13.51 0.00 -10.82
CA GLN A 147 13.99 1.33 -11.25
C GLN A 147 15.18 1.30 -12.21
N LYS A 148 15.98 0.23 -12.20
CA LYS A 148 17.11 0.02 -13.12
C LYS A 148 16.69 -0.72 -14.39
N ASN A 149 15.38 -0.94 -14.58
CA ASN A 149 14.81 -1.76 -15.65
C ASN A 149 15.30 -3.23 -15.60
N GLU A 150 15.67 -3.70 -14.41
CA GLU A 150 15.98 -5.10 -14.15
C GLU A 150 14.69 -5.84 -13.86
N GLU A 151 14.56 -7.02 -14.46
CA GLU A 151 13.42 -7.89 -14.24
C GLU A 151 13.51 -8.60 -12.89
N ILE A 152 12.44 -8.51 -12.12
CA ILE A 152 12.28 -9.15 -10.83
C ILE A 152 10.95 -9.89 -10.77
N PHE A 153 10.97 -11.02 -10.07
CA PHE A 153 9.82 -11.89 -9.86
C PHE A 153 9.44 -11.84 -8.38
N LEU A 154 8.15 -11.77 -8.08
CA LEU A 154 7.61 -11.93 -6.74
C LEU A 154 7.01 -13.33 -6.61
N LEU A 155 7.51 -14.08 -5.63
CA LEU A 155 7.00 -15.38 -5.24
C LEU A 155 6.54 -15.33 -3.77
N CYS A 156 5.67 -16.26 -3.41
CA CYS A 156 5.28 -16.50 -2.03
C CYS A 156 5.54 -17.96 -1.68
N LYS A 157 6.25 -18.24 -0.57
CA LYS A 157 6.24 -19.58 0.00
C LYS A 157 4.94 -19.78 0.75
N PHE A 158 4.24 -20.84 0.42
CA PHE A 158 2.95 -21.21 0.98
C PHE A 158 2.96 -22.71 1.19
N SER A 159 2.79 -23.15 2.43
CA SER A 159 2.92 -24.55 2.82
C SER A 159 1.71 -25.42 2.46
N GLN A 160 0.68 -24.87 1.80
CA GLN A 160 -0.47 -25.65 1.33
C GLN A 160 -0.35 -25.90 -0.18
N THR A 161 -0.94 -27.01 -0.62
CA THR A 161 -0.45 -27.91 -1.66
C THR A 161 -0.62 -27.39 -3.10
N THR A 162 -1.50 -26.41 -3.36
CA THR A 162 -1.76 -25.94 -4.74
C THR A 162 -1.97 -24.43 -4.89
N GLN A 163 -1.78 -23.92 -6.11
CA GLN A 163 -2.10 -22.52 -6.44
C GLN A 163 -3.59 -22.21 -6.28
N GLU A 164 -4.49 -23.16 -6.52
CA GLU A 164 -5.93 -22.94 -6.31
C GLU A 164 -6.24 -22.72 -4.83
N GLU A 165 -5.63 -23.51 -3.95
CA GLU A 165 -5.71 -23.33 -2.49
C GLU A 165 -5.16 -21.96 -2.07
N PHE A 166 -4.02 -21.53 -2.64
CA PHE A 166 -3.48 -20.21 -2.38
C PHE A 166 -4.45 -19.09 -2.80
N GLN A 167 -5.05 -19.19 -3.97
CA GLN A 167 -5.99 -18.18 -4.47
C GLN A 167 -7.26 -18.12 -3.60
N LEU A 168 -7.80 -19.28 -3.18
CA LEU A 168 -8.93 -19.34 -2.26
C LEU A 168 -8.57 -18.74 -0.90
N PHE A 169 -7.41 -19.11 -0.36
CA PHE A 169 -6.91 -18.59 0.92
C PHE A 169 -6.72 -17.07 0.87
N MET A 170 -6.05 -16.56 -0.17
CA MET A 170 -5.80 -15.13 -0.34
C MET A 170 -7.09 -14.34 -0.55
N LYS A 171 -8.08 -14.90 -1.27
CA LYS A 171 -9.40 -14.27 -1.43
C LYS A 171 -10.11 -14.14 -0.09
N GLU A 172 -10.09 -15.19 0.73
CA GLU A 172 -10.68 -15.15 2.06
C GLU A 172 -9.93 -14.16 2.99
N LEU A 173 -8.60 -14.22 3.00
CA LEU A 173 -7.76 -13.34 3.81
C LEU A 173 -7.95 -11.86 3.41
N SER A 174 -7.88 -11.57 2.12
CA SER A 174 -8.02 -10.22 1.55
C SER A 174 -9.34 -9.55 1.96
N SER A 175 -10.43 -10.33 2.06
CA SER A 175 -11.74 -9.83 2.51
C SER A 175 -11.77 -9.34 3.96
N LYS A 176 -10.80 -9.77 4.79
CA LYS A 176 -10.68 -9.46 6.22
C LYS A 176 -9.58 -8.44 6.53
N ILE A 177 -8.83 -7.97 5.52
CA ILE A 177 -7.74 -7.01 5.68
C ILE A 177 -8.23 -5.62 5.25
N PHE A 178 -8.04 -4.62 6.11
CA PHE A 178 -8.47 -3.25 5.87
C PHE A 178 -7.35 -2.28 6.20
N LEU A 179 -7.23 -1.19 5.43
CA LEU A 179 -6.30 -0.11 5.71
C LEU A 179 -7.06 1.20 5.88
N ALA A 180 -6.99 1.76 7.08
CA ALA A 180 -7.49 3.10 7.37
C ALA A 180 -6.31 4.08 7.53
N ALA A 181 -6.30 5.16 6.75
CA ALA A 181 -5.20 6.15 6.77
C ALA A 181 -5.67 7.56 6.38
N PRO A 182 -4.95 8.63 6.78
CA PRO A 182 -5.24 9.98 6.28
C PRO A 182 -5.10 10.04 4.76
N SER A 183 -6.00 10.76 4.07
CA SER A 183 -5.85 10.97 2.61
C SER A 183 -4.62 11.80 2.24
N ALA A 184 -4.08 12.59 3.17
CA ALA A 184 -2.83 13.32 2.97
C ALA A 184 -1.56 12.45 3.04
N GLN A 185 -1.67 11.16 3.36
CA GLN A 185 -0.53 10.26 3.41
C GLN A 185 -0.11 9.86 2.00
N VAL A 186 1.19 9.96 1.68
CA VAL A 186 1.69 9.44 0.40
C VAL A 186 1.55 7.92 0.41
N PHE A 187 0.74 7.40 -0.50
CA PHE A 187 0.52 5.95 -0.64
C PHE A 187 1.50 5.36 -1.64
N ILE A 188 2.11 4.26 -1.22
CA ILE A 188 3.05 3.49 -2.04
C ILE A 188 2.43 2.93 -3.32
N PHE A 189 1.10 2.72 -3.32
CA PHE A 189 0.34 2.15 -4.43
C PHE A 189 -0.14 3.19 -5.45
N LEU A 190 0.07 4.49 -5.22
CA LEU A 190 -0.22 5.53 -6.22
C LEU A 190 0.91 5.67 -7.26
N PRO A 191 0.57 6.02 -8.52
CA PRO A 191 1.57 6.33 -9.53
C PRO A 191 2.54 7.44 -9.07
N LYS A 192 3.82 7.30 -9.43
CA LYS A 192 4.87 8.25 -9.01
C LYS A 192 4.60 9.68 -9.50
N ALA A 193 3.99 9.83 -10.68
CA ALA A 193 3.58 11.12 -11.22
C ALA A 193 2.57 11.83 -10.30
N THR A 194 1.57 11.07 -9.82
CA THR A 194 0.53 11.55 -8.91
C THR A 194 1.05 11.95 -7.53
N ASN A 195 2.06 11.26 -7.00
CA ASN A 195 2.63 11.62 -5.70
C ASN A 195 3.28 13.02 -5.69
N LYS A 196 3.72 13.52 -6.85
CA LYS A 196 4.24 14.89 -6.96
C LYS A 196 3.12 15.93 -6.97
N SER A 197 1.92 15.60 -7.48
CA SER A 197 0.82 16.54 -7.58
C SER A 197 0.18 16.88 -6.23
N LEU A 198 0.34 16.03 -5.21
CA LEU A 198 -0.08 16.33 -3.83
C LEU A 198 0.47 17.67 -3.32
N PHE A 199 1.67 18.07 -3.78
CA PHE A 199 2.36 19.27 -3.34
C PHE A 199 2.41 20.37 -4.42
N GLN A 200 1.78 20.16 -5.57
CA GLN A 200 1.73 21.15 -6.63
C GLN A 200 0.43 21.96 -6.50
N ILE A 201 0.58 23.26 -6.26
CA ILE A 201 -0.54 24.21 -6.34
C ILE A 201 -0.88 24.34 -7.82
N ASN A 202 -2.11 23.99 -8.21
CA ASN A 202 -2.60 24.12 -9.58
C ASN A 202 -2.57 25.61 -10.00
N GLN A 203 -1.49 26.06 -10.65
CA GLN A 203 -1.38 27.42 -11.19
C GLN A 203 -2.15 27.60 -12.51
N GLY A 204 -3.39 27.10 -12.58
CA GLY A 204 -4.31 27.49 -13.66
C GLY A 204 -4.67 26.42 -14.69
N ASN A 205 -4.52 25.12 -14.41
CA ASN A 205 -5.13 24.08 -15.22
C ASN A 205 -5.88 23.06 -14.34
N PRO A 206 -7.22 22.98 -14.40
CA PRO A 206 -8.02 22.08 -13.55
C PRO A 206 -7.77 20.58 -13.82
N ASP A 207 -7.25 20.23 -14.99
CA ASP A 207 -7.14 18.86 -15.51
C ASP A 207 -5.78 18.19 -15.32
N SER A 208 -4.78 18.86 -14.73
CA SER A 208 -3.47 18.25 -14.50
C SER A 208 -3.43 17.39 -13.23
N SER A 209 -3.90 16.14 -13.33
CA SER A 209 -3.63 15.04 -12.38
C SER A 209 -3.81 15.39 -10.89
N ASN A 210 -5.04 15.71 -10.48
CA ASN A 210 -5.35 15.95 -9.08
C ASN A 210 -5.15 14.66 -8.27
N TYR A 211 -4.28 14.71 -7.25
CA TYR A 211 -4.01 13.58 -6.34
C TYR A 211 -5.30 12.97 -5.80
N TYR A 212 -6.30 13.80 -5.50
CA TYR A 212 -7.59 13.35 -4.98
C TYR A 212 -8.42 12.56 -6.00
N LEU A 213 -8.32 12.88 -7.30
CA LEU A 213 -9.01 12.10 -8.35
C LEU A 213 -8.39 10.71 -8.47
N ALA A 214 -7.07 10.63 -8.55
CA ALA A 214 -6.37 9.34 -8.57
C ALA A 214 -6.62 8.54 -7.28
N MET A 215 -6.77 9.22 -6.14
CA MET A 215 -7.15 8.57 -4.89
C MET A 215 -8.57 7.99 -4.95
N THR A 216 -9.52 8.68 -5.60
CA THR A 216 -10.88 8.17 -5.83
C THR A 216 -10.84 6.89 -6.67
N ASP A 217 -10.11 6.89 -7.80
CA ASP A 217 -9.97 5.71 -8.67
C ASP A 217 -9.38 4.51 -7.89
N VAL A 218 -8.40 4.77 -7.04
CA VAL A 218 -7.78 3.73 -6.21
C VAL A 218 -8.73 3.21 -5.14
N LYS A 219 -9.56 4.05 -4.53
CA LYS A 219 -10.58 3.62 -3.56
C LYS A 219 -11.65 2.75 -4.20
N GLU A 220 -12.02 3.03 -5.45
CA GLU A 220 -12.98 2.21 -6.20
C GLU A 220 -12.44 0.80 -6.45
N LYS A 221 -11.14 0.69 -6.79
CA LYS A 221 -10.45 -0.60 -7.00
C LYS A 221 -10.10 -1.33 -5.70
N LEU A 222 -9.73 -0.60 -4.65
CA LEU A 222 -9.35 -1.12 -3.35
C LEU A 222 -10.45 -0.83 -2.34
N SER A 223 -11.55 -1.60 -2.41
CA SER A 223 -12.72 -1.43 -1.53
C SER A 223 -12.41 -1.53 -0.02
N ASN A 224 -11.28 -2.13 0.35
CA ASN A 224 -10.80 -2.26 1.73
C ASN A 224 -9.87 -1.11 2.17
N LEU A 225 -9.63 -0.11 1.31
CA LEU A 225 -8.88 1.11 1.61
C LEU A 225 -9.84 2.21 2.04
N PHE A 226 -9.76 2.62 3.30
CA PHE A 226 -10.52 3.73 3.84
C PHE A 226 -9.59 4.90 4.09
N THR A 227 -9.83 6.02 3.41
CA THR A 227 -9.19 7.28 3.80
C THR A 227 -10.17 8.15 4.55
N TYR A 228 -9.73 8.74 5.65
CA TYR A 228 -10.46 9.83 6.26
C TYR A 228 -9.87 11.14 5.75
N ASP A 229 -10.77 11.98 5.21
CA ASP A 229 -10.39 13.28 4.70
C ASP A 229 -10.26 14.25 5.87
N PHE A 230 -9.05 14.78 6.04
CA PHE A 230 -8.91 16.05 6.73
C PHE A 230 -9.49 17.12 5.81
N LEU A 231 -10.25 18.08 6.37
CA LEU A 231 -10.83 19.19 5.62
C LEU A 231 -9.78 19.72 4.62
N PRO A 232 -10.03 19.66 3.29
CA PRO A 232 -9.00 19.99 2.31
C PRO A 232 -8.46 21.38 2.60
N VAL A 233 -7.13 21.52 2.66
CA VAL A 233 -6.48 22.81 2.93
C VAL A 233 -6.94 23.85 1.92
N GLU A 234 -7.14 23.45 0.67
CA GLU A 234 -7.68 24.31 -0.39
C GLU A 234 -9.11 24.79 -0.09
N LEU A 235 -9.97 23.92 0.44
CA LEU A 235 -11.32 24.30 0.85
C LEU A 235 -11.28 25.33 1.98
N LEU A 236 -10.39 25.14 2.97
CA LEU A 236 -10.16 26.13 4.04
C LEU A 236 -9.68 27.47 3.48
N ILE A 237 -8.70 27.46 2.57
CA ILE A 237 -8.18 28.66 1.92
C ILE A 237 -9.30 29.38 1.15
N ASN A 238 -10.09 28.65 0.36
CA ASN A 238 -11.18 29.21 -0.43
C ASN A 238 -12.25 29.84 0.47
N TYR A 239 -12.61 29.23 1.61
CA TYR A 239 -13.52 29.84 2.57
C TYR A 239 -12.99 31.17 3.13
N PHE A 240 -11.69 31.26 3.44
CA PHE A 240 -11.09 32.51 3.90
C PHE A 240 -11.03 33.58 2.81
N ILE A 241 -10.73 33.21 1.56
CA ILE A 241 -10.76 34.12 0.41
C ILE A 241 -12.18 34.65 0.20
N MET A 242 -13.18 33.77 0.15
CA MET A 242 -14.58 34.16 -0.03
C MET A 242 -15.06 35.11 1.07
N ALA A 243 -14.76 34.82 2.33
CA ALA A 243 -15.15 35.69 3.44
C ALA A 243 -14.45 37.04 3.40
N ARG A 244 -13.16 37.07 3.04
CA ARG A 244 -12.42 38.31 2.82
C ARG A 244 -13.07 39.14 1.71
N ASP A 245 -13.37 38.53 0.57
CA ASP A 245 -13.93 39.22 -0.59
C ASP A 245 -15.33 39.77 -0.30
N GLN A 246 -16.14 39.05 0.49
CA GLN A 246 -17.41 39.54 1.02
C GLN A 246 -17.22 40.75 1.95
N ASP A 247 -16.25 40.69 2.86
CA ASP A 247 -15.96 41.80 3.78
C ASP A 247 -15.49 43.05 3.04
N PHE A 248 -14.71 42.89 1.96
CA PHE A 248 -14.31 43.98 1.06
C PHE A 248 -15.49 44.55 0.28
N ALA A 249 -16.34 43.70 -0.30
CA ALA A 249 -17.54 44.14 -1.03
C ALA A 249 -18.44 45.00 -0.12
N GLN A 250 -18.66 44.55 1.11
CA GLN A 250 -19.41 45.31 2.11
C GLN A 250 -18.73 46.65 2.47
N ALA A 251 -17.40 46.69 2.55
CA ALA A 251 -16.67 47.93 2.80
C ALA A 251 -16.86 48.95 1.67
N ILE A 252 -16.89 48.51 0.42
CA ILE A 252 -17.14 49.35 -0.75
C ILE A 252 -18.54 49.96 -0.69
N GLU A 253 -19.55 49.16 -0.30
CA GLU A 253 -20.95 49.61 -0.26
C GLU A 253 -21.27 50.49 0.96
N THR A 254 -20.73 50.16 2.13
CA THR A 254 -21.16 50.73 3.42
C THR A 254 -20.11 51.61 4.10
N GLY A 255 -18.90 51.66 3.57
CA GLY A 255 -17.74 52.33 4.19
C GLY A 255 -17.18 51.59 5.42
N LYS A 256 -17.70 50.41 5.75
CA LYS A 256 -17.25 49.57 6.88
C LYS A 256 -17.01 48.14 6.42
N TYR A 257 -15.88 47.56 6.83
CA TYR A 257 -15.61 46.14 6.58
C TYR A 257 -16.67 45.24 7.22
N GLY A 258 -17.00 44.17 6.49
CA GLY A 258 -17.75 43.05 7.05
C GLY A 258 -16.97 42.29 8.12
N ASN A 259 -17.62 41.28 8.70
CA ASN A 259 -17.05 40.47 9.78
C ASN A 259 -16.97 38.97 9.45
N ASN A 260 -17.22 38.58 8.20
CA ASN A 260 -17.30 37.18 7.78
C ASN A 260 -15.97 36.46 8.00
N TYR A 261 -14.84 37.14 7.74
CA TYR A 261 -13.51 36.55 7.95
C TYR A 261 -13.27 36.18 9.42
N GLN A 262 -13.60 37.09 10.35
CA GLN A 262 -13.47 36.80 11.78
C GLN A 262 -14.43 35.71 12.22
N LEU A 263 -15.65 35.68 11.69
CA LEU A 263 -16.68 34.71 12.03
C LEU A 263 -16.27 33.30 11.62
N ILE A 264 -15.74 33.12 10.40
CA ILE A 264 -15.15 31.85 9.95
C ILE A 264 -13.97 31.47 10.83
N ARG A 265 -13.07 32.40 11.18
CA ARG A 265 -11.93 32.12 12.06
C ARG A 265 -12.37 31.64 13.44
N GLN A 266 -13.39 32.28 14.03
CA GLN A 266 -13.94 31.90 15.34
C GLN A 266 -14.61 30.52 15.28
N ASN A 267 -15.42 30.26 14.25
CA ASN A 267 -16.07 28.97 14.03
C ASN A 267 -15.03 27.85 13.88
N LEU A 268 -13.99 28.05 13.06
CA LEU A 268 -12.93 27.06 12.89
C LEU A 268 -12.11 26.86 14.17
N ASN A 269 -11.80 27.92 14.91
CA ASN A 269 -11.12 27.82 16.21
C ASN A 269 -11.95 27.09 17.27
N SER A 270 -13.29 27.12 17.17
CA SER A 270 -14.17 26.34 18.04
C SER A 270 -14.13 24.83 17.73
N ILE A 271 -13.89 24.48 16.47
CA ILE A 271 -13.73 23.10 15.99
C ILE A 271 -12.33 22.58 16.33
N PHE A 272 -11.28 23.36 16.04
CA PHE A 272 -9.88 23.02 16.32
C PHE A 272 -9.52 23.35 17.78
N ARG A 273 -10.05 22.58 18.73
CA ARG A 273 -9.87 22.78 20.19
C ARG A 273 -8.42 22.89 20.67
N ILE A 274 -7.44 22.39 19.91
CA ILE A 274 -6.03 22.23 20.34
C ILE A 274 -5.06 23.12 19.53
N LYS A 275 -5.42 23.52 18.30
CA LYS A 275 -4.60 24.39 17.45
C LYS A 275 -5.44 25.56 16.95
N LYS A 276 -5.10 26.77 17.39
CA LYS A 276 -5.75 27.99 16.90
C LYS A 276 -5.13 28.42 15.57
N LEU A 277 -5.97 28.77 14.61
CA LEU A 277 -5.61 29.59 13.47
C LEU A 277 -5.31 31.00 13.99
N ILE A 278 -4.06 31.45 13.84
CA ILE A 278 -3.59 32.79 14.22
C ILE A 278 -4.05 33.78 13.16
#